data_AF-A0A2P6CDK6-F1
#
_entry.id   AF-A0A2P6CDK6-F1
#
_cell.length_a   1.000
_cell.length_b   1.000
_cell.length_c   1.000
_cell.angle_alpha   90.00
_cell.angle_beta   90.00
_cell.angle_gamma   90.00
#
_symmetry.space_group_name_H-M   'P 1'
#
loop_
_entity.id
_entity.type
_entity.pdbx_description
1 polymer ?
#
loop_
_entity_poly.entity_id
_entity_poly.type
_entity_poly.pdbx_seq_one_letter_code
_entity_poly.pdbx_strand_id
1 'polypeptide(L)'
;MKKVALSLLLVTTMFSCNSIKNIGSASNIKQAATLLSSLSSNSTVQQISSLFALLDINKDQAISSTEAIGSVAENFNVLDTDSDASLNLTELTGLLALLK
;
A
#
# COMPACT_ATOMS: atom_id res chain seq x y z
N MET A 1 -18.08 -9.77 -56.87
CA MET A 1 -17.10 -8.74 -56.48
C MET A 1 -17.82 -7.60 -55.77
N LYS A 2 -17.94 -7.67 -54.43
CA LYS A 2 -18.60 -6.63 -53.62
C LYS A 2 -17.52 -5.79 -52.95
N LYS A 3 -17.51 -4.49 -53.24
CA LYS A 3 -16.52 -3.53 -52.77
C LYS A 3 -16.78 -3.23 -51.29
N VAL A 4 -15.81 -3.55 -50.44
CA VAL A 4 -15.81 -3.18 -49.02
C VAL A 4 -15.25 -1.78 -48.93
N ALA A 5 -16.12 -0.79 -48.74
CA ALA A 5 -15.71 0.59 -48.52
C ALA A 5 -15.38 0.79 -47.04
N LEU A 6 -14.07 0.84 -46.81
CA LEU A 6 -13.37 1.33 -45.64
C LEU A 6 -14.03 2.59 -45.06
N SER A 7 -14.62 2.49 -43.87
CA SER A 7 -15.06 3.65 -43.08
C SER A 7 -14.46 3.53 -41.68
N LEU A 8 -13.19 3.91 -41.59
CA LEU A 8 -12.44 4.01 -40.33
C LEU A 8 -12.69 5.40 -39.73
N LEU A 9 -13.80 5.54 -39.01
CA LEU A 9 -14.02 6.66 -38.11
C LEU A 9 -13.34 6.33 -36.77
N LEU A 10 -12.05 6.65 -36.68
CA LEU A 10 -11.32 6.67 -35.42
C LEU A 10 -11.85 7.85 -34.59
N VAL A 11 -12.80 7.58 -33.70
CA VAL A 11 -13.19 8.51 -32.65
C VAL A 11 -12.08 8.48 -31.60
N THR A 12 -11.11 9.37 -31.72
CA THR A 12 -10.10 9.59 -30.67
C THR A 12 -10.76 10.40 -29.55
N THR A 13 -11.49 9.70 -28.67
CA THR A 13 -11.97 10.27 -27.42
C THR A 13 -10.76 10.68 -26.57
N MET A 14 -10.54 11.99 -26.48
CA MET A 14 -9.67 12.62 -25.51
C MET A 14 -10.25 12.41 -24.10
N PHE A 15 -9.78 11.39 -23.39
CA PHE A 15 -9.74 11.35 -21.92
C PHE A 15 -8.37 10.76 -21.56
N SER A 16 -7.36 11.61 -21.40
CA SER A 16 -7.00 12.18 -20.10
C SER A 16 -6.53 11.09 -19.11
N CYS A 17 -5.22 11.08 -18.90
CA CYS A 17 -4.44 10.53 -17.79
C CYS A 17 -4.97 9.33 -16.99
N ASN A 18 -4.17 8.26 -17.03
CA ASN A 18 -3.77 7.41 -15.90
C ASN A 18 -4.65 7.51 -14.64
N SER A 19 -5.83 6.88 -14.68
CA SER A 19 -6.57 6.58 -13.45
C SER A 19 -6.39 5.11 -13.08
N ILE A 20 -5.12 4.67 -13.02
CA ILE A 20 -4.78 3.44 -12.31
C ILE A 20 -4.61 3.83 -10.85
N LYS A 21 -5.73 3.66 -10.16
CA LYS A 21 -5.82 3.32 -8.74
C LYS A 21 -5.34 4.41 -7.78
N ASN A 22 -6.35 5.03 -7.17
CA ASN A 22 -6.38 5.48 -5.79
C ASN A 22 -5.89 4.35 -4.84
N ILE A 23 -4.62 3.98 -4.93
CA ILE A 23 -3.85 3.34 -3.87
C ILE A 23 -3.50 4.52 -2.98
N GLY A 24 -4.06 4.54 -1.77
CA GLY A 24 -4.24 5.68 -0.88
C GLY A 24 -3.29 6.84 -1.10
N SER A 25 -3.85 8.04 -1.30
CA SER A 25 -3.21 9.35 -1.39
C SER A 25 -1.68 9.26 -1.37
N ALA A 26 -0.98 9.49 -2.49
CA ALA A 26 0.48 9.39 -2.58
C ALA A 26 1.25 10.08 -1.42
N SER A 27 0.62 11.07 -0.76
CA SER A 27 1.05 11.66 0.51
C SER A 27 1.17 10.67 1.67
N ASN A 28 0.20 9.76 1.88
CA ASN A 28 0.18 8.76 2.95
C ASN A 28 1.31 7.74 2.77
N ILE A 29 1.47 7.20 1.56
CA ILE A 29 2.57 6.28 1.22
C ILE A 29 3.94 6.95 1.50
N LYS A 30 4.12 8.21 1.07
CA LYS A 30 5.37 8.95 1.30
C LYS A 30 5.64 9.21 2.78
N GLN A 31 4.60 9.59 3.53
CA GLN A 31 4.70 9.80 4.98
C GLN A 31 5.02 8.48 5.70
N ALA A 32 4.34 7.40 5.34
CA ALA A 32 4.60 6.06 5.87
C ALA A 32 6.04 5.62 5.59
N ALA A 33 6.54 5.80 4.38
CA ALA A 33 7.92 5.46 4.03
C ALA A 33 8.96 6.31 4.79
N THR A 34 8.67 7.60 4.98
CA THR A 34 9.53 8.50 5.77
C THR A 34 9.55 8.08 7.24
N LEU A 35 8.39 7.78 7.80
CA LEU A 35 8.26 7.32 9.18
C LEU A 35 8.94 5.96 9.35
N LEU A 36 8.71 5.02 8.43
CA LEU A 36 9.35 3.70 8.41
C LEU A 36 10.88 3.79 8.38
N SER A 37 11.43 4.72 7.60
CA SER A 37 12.88 4.97 7.54
C SER A 37 13.45 5.56 8.83
N SER A 38 12.60 6.18 9.66
CA SER A 38 12.98 6.73 10.97
C SER A 38 12.74 5.77 12.14
N LEU A 39 12.04 4.65 11.90
CA LEU A 39 11.84 3.64 12.93
C LEU A 39 13.13 2.88 13.19
N SER A 40 13.30 2.45 14.44
CA SER A 40 14.39 1.59 14.90
C SER A 40 13.85 0.60 15.92
N SER A 41 14.64 -0.38 16.37
CA SER A 41 14.20 -1.36 17.36
C SER A 41 13.78 -0.75 18.72
N ASN A 42 14.16 0.51 18.97
CA ASN A 42 13.79 1.26 20.18
C ASN A 42 12.59 2.20 19.97
N SER A 43 11.95 2.16 18.80
CA SER A 43 10.78 3.00 18.53
C SER A 43 9.60 2.62 19.41
N THR A 44 8.73 3.60 19.66
CA THR A 44 7.57 3.42 20.53
C THR A 44 6.38 2.84 19.80
N VAL A 45 5.46 2.23 20.56
CA VAL A 45 4.15 1.76 20.04
C VAL A 45 3.36 2.91 19.39
N GLN A 46 3.52 4.15 19.86
CA GLN A 46 2.86 5.31 19.26
C GLN A 46 3.37 5.61 17.83
N GLN A 47 4.66 5.42 17.58
CA GLN A 47 5.22 5.57 16.23
C GLN A 47 4.76 4.46 15.31
N ILE A 48 4.65 3.22 15.81
CA ILE A 48 4.07 2.09 15.06
C ILE A 48 2.59 2.33 14.77
N SER A 49 1.81 2.82 15.75
CA SER A 49 0.41 3.17 15.54
C SER A 49 0.24 4.29 14.51
N SER A 50 1.15 5.25 14.47
CA SER A 50 1.17 6.29 13.44
C SER A 50 1.47 5.71 12.06
N LEU A 51 2.43 4.77 11.97
CA LEU A 51 2.72 4.05 10.73
C LEU A 51 1.50 3.23 10.29
N PHE A 52 0.87 2.52 11.24
CA PHE A 52 -0.32 1.72 11.00
C PHE A 52 -1.43 2.56 10.35
N ALA A 53 -1.77 3.70 10.96
CA ALA A 53 -2.80 4.61 10.44
C ALA A 53 -2.47 5.22 9.07
N LEU A 54 -1.18 5.27 8.69
CA LEU A 54 -0.75 5.73 7.37
C LEU A 54 -0.83 4.63 6.30
N LEU A 55 -0.67 3.36 6.71
CA LEU A 55 -0.72 2.19 5.83
C LEU A 55 -2.14 1.66 5.66
N ASP A 56 -2.97 1.71 6.71
CA ASP A 56 -4.39 1.37 6.70
C ASP A 56 -5.18 2.41 5.88
N ILE A 57 -5.12 2.25 4.55
CA ILE A 57 -5.64 3.20 3.57
C ILE A 57 -7.16 3.12 3.52
N ASN A 58 -7.69 1.91 3.55
CA ASN A 58 -9.12 1.65 3.50
C ASN A 58 -9.81 1.82 4.89
N LYS A 59 -9.04 1.98 5.96
CA LYS A 59 -9.48 2.20 7.35
C LYS A 59 -10.28 1.02 7.90
N ASP A 60 -9.90 -0.19 7.54
CA ASP A 60 -10.53 -1.41 8.03
C ASP A 60 -9.89 -1.96 9.32
N GLN A 61 -8.90 -1.24 9.87
CA GLN A 61 -8.11 -1.63 11.05
C GLN A 61 -7.24 -2.86 10.79
N ALA A 62 -6.88 -3.10 9.54
CA ALA A 62 -5.89 -4.08 9.14
C ALA A 62 -5.02 -3.51 8.00
N ILE A 63 -3.80 -4.03 7.85
CA ILE A 63 -2.95 -3.72 6.70
C ILE A 63 -2.91 -4.94 5.80
N SER A 64 -3.47 -4.82 4.61
CA SER A 64 -3.36 -5.86 3.60
C SER A 64 -1.95 -5.90 2.97
N SER A 65 -1.62 -7.01 2.31
CA SER A 65 -0.39 -7.12 1.52
C SER A 65 -0.23 -6.03 0.44
N THR A 66 -1.34 -5.44 -0.02
CA THR A 66 -1.32 -4.34 -0.99
C THR A 66 -1.10 -2.96 -0.39
N GLU A 67 -1.30 -2.83 0.91
CA GLU A 67 -1.11 -1.61 1.70
C GLU A 67 0.25 -1.58 2.39
N ALA A 68 0.81 -2.76 2.69
CA ALA A 68 2.15 -2.90 3.23
C ALA A 68 3.21 -2.32 2.29
N ILE A 69 4.22 -1.63 2.84
CA ILE A 69 5.35 -1.07 2.09
C ILE A 69 6.68 -1.34 2.79
N GLY A 70 7.78 -1.29 2.04
CA GLY A 70 9.14 -1.42 2.56
C GLY A 70 9.32 -2.66 3.45
N SER A 71 9.98 -2.50 4.60
CA SER A 71 10.23 -3.60 5.54
C SER A 71 8.97 -4.25 6.10
N VAL A 72 7.80 -3.59 6.06
CA VAL A 72 6.52 -4.21 6.44
C VAL A 72 6.10 -5.23 5.38
N ALA A 73 6.21 -4.87 4.09
CA ALA A 73 5.89 -5.78 2.99
C ALA A 73 6.90 -6.94 2.89
N GLU A 74 8.18 -6.65 3.08
CA GLU A 74 9.26 -7.66 3.05
C GLU A 74 9.11 -8.72 4.14
N ASN A 75 8.56 -8.31 5.29
CA ASN A 75 8.38 -9.18 6.44
C ASN A 75 6.90 -9.50 6.71
N PHE A 76 6.00 -9.27 5.74
CA PHE A 76 4.55 -9.40 5.94
C PHE A 76 4.19 -10.77 6.54
N ASN A 77 4.66 -11.86 5.92
CA ASN A 77 4.39 -13.22 6.40
C ASN A 77 5.05 -13.55 7.76
N VAL A 78 6.07 -12.79 8.16
CA VAL A 78 6.71 -12.96 9.48
C VAL A 78 5.90 -12.23 10.55
N LEU A 79 5.27 -11.13 10.18
CA LEU A 79 4.43 -10.30 11.05
C LEU A 79 3.00 -10.85 11.17
N ASP A 80 2.46 -11.45 10.11
CA ASP A 80 1.15 -12.11 10.04
C ASP A 80 1.24 -13.45 10.79
N THR A 81 1.05 -13.38 12.11
CA THR A 81 1.26 -14.52 13.02
C THR A 81 0.05 -15.42 13.13
N ASP A 82 -1.14 -14.87 12.90
CA ASP A 82 -2.38 -15.63 12.89
C ASP A 82 -2.78 -16.15 11.49
N SER A 83 -2.02 -15.74 10.46
CA SER A 83 -2.20 -16.16 9.06
C SER A 83 -3.56 -15.75 8.47
N ASP A 84 -4.09 -14.61 8.90
CA ASP A 84 -5.35 -14.05 8.40
C ASP A 84 -5.18 -13.22 7.10
N ALA A 85 -3.95 -13.19 6.56
CA ALA A 85 -3.53 -12.45 5.36
C ALA A 85 -3.61 -10.92 5.50
N SER A 86 -3.63 -10.43 6.74
CA SER A 86 -3.65 -9.02 7.11
C SER A 86 -2.70 -8.80 8.30
N LEU A 87 -2.34 -7.55 8.58
CA LEU A 87 -1.60 -7.21 9.80
C LEU A 87 -2.44 -6.31 10.68
N ASN A 88 -2.70 -6.74 11.91
CA ASN A 88 -3.26 -5.86 12.93
C ASN A 88 -2.17 -5.04 13.63
N LEU A 89 -2.56 -4.08 14.47
CA LEU A 89 -1.61 -3.19 15.16
C LEU A 89 -0.62 -3.97 16.04
N THR A 90 -1.08 -5.01 16.73
CA THR A 90 -0.23 -5.84 17.60
C THR A 90 0.84 -6.54 16.77
N GLU A 91 0.47 -7.13 15.65
CA GLU A 91 1.39 -7.79 14.73
C GLU A 91 2.40 -6.83 14.14
N LEU A 92 1.95 -5.63 13.74
CA LEU A 92 2.85 -4.61 13.22
C LEU A 92 3.89 -4.16 14.27
N THR A 93 3.61 -4.25 15.57
CA THR A 93 4.65 -3.96 16.59
C THR A 93 5.84 -4.92 16.52
N GLY A 94 5.63 -6.14 15.99
CA GLY A 94 6.70 -7.11 15.73
C GLY A 94 7.76 -6.60 14.76
N LEU A 95 7.43 -5.59 13.93
CA LEU A 95 8.37 -4.95 13.01
C LEU A 95 9.61 -4.42 13.74
N LEU A 96 9.45 -3.91 14.96
CA LEU A 96 10.56 -3.35 15.75
C LEU A 96 11.66 -4.39 16.01
N ALA A 97 11.30 -5.65 16.18
CA ALA A 97 12.26 -6.73 16.37
C ALA A 97 13.02 -7.11 15.07
N LEU A 98 12.48 -6.71 13.91
CA LEU A 98 13.06 -6.99 12.59
C LEU A 98 13.95 -5.84 12.10
N LEU A 99 13.76 -4.63 12.63
CA LEU A 99 14.65 -3.49 12.43
C LEU A 99 15.96 -3.76 13.18
N LYS A 100 17.07 -3.81 12.44
CA LYS A 100 18.43 -4.00 12.98
C LYS A 100 19.17 -2.68 13.12
#